data_AF-A0A3N1MHJ5-F1
#
_entry.id   AF-A0A3N1MHJ5-F1
#
_cell.length_a   1.000
_cell.length_b   1.000
_cell.length_c   1.000
_cell.angle_alpha   90.00
_cell.angle_beta   90.00
_cell.angle_gamma   90.00
#
_symmetry.space_group_name_H-M   'P 1'
#
loop_
_entity.id
_entity.type
_entity.pdbx_description
1 polymer ?
#
loop_
_entity_poly.entity_id
_entity_poly.type
_entity_poly.pdbx_seq_one_letter_code
_entity_poly.pdbx_strand_id
1 'polypeptide(L)'
;MRLHRRLALALTTALVATAVAVVVPVTTAQAAAPTTGRYTPIDTTRVWSGGLTTTPKVVRIAGNAGVPANATAVVVNVEVAKPTVAGYVRVTPAGKDATVATQDFAAGQTIANLVTVRLVNGSIQAKLSAGTANGYFDVAGYYADGSGATYTPLDAARVFSGTVGTTPVPVPLAGLAGVPADATAVAVNVEVSGPTAAGYVRVTPAGQDPQVVTQLYSAGQSLSNLAIVKLVDGAAQVKLSKGTGTVYMDVAGYYSNASTGSVFVPIDTTRAFAGAVSTTAGTIRLSGTAGVPGTATAVVANAEVTKPTTDAYLRVTPAGQDPQVATQLFGAGSPVANLVMAKVTGSSTDRRVQAKVSRGSAQLHLDVAGYFLDGSSGTGFGADVSWPQGGSSSNYPVGQAFGIVGVNHGLANNTNDFLAQQLAWAGGSVGGTSQPKTQLYVNTANPGQYFKDHPSNSRASWPTNNVDPSGATARNPYGTCVPGDAALTSTQCSWMYGWNRAYDDAQSRGVASPGSYRWWLDAETDGSWQKTAALNRATLEGMTAYFVSIGATAGVYSSPSEWSTLFGTVPSSSTLYRLPSWIAVGADGVAAAQKACSAGGLTAGSQVRMAQYVVGNQDYDVSCV
;
A
#
# COMPACT_ATOMS: atom_id res chain seq x y z
N MET A 1 32.19 -28.87 -54.43
CA MET A 1 33.08 -29.97 -53.98
C MET A 1 33.22 -29.84 -52.47
N ARG A 2 32.84 -30.76 -51.58
CA ARG A 2 32.52 -32.20 -51.66
C ARG A 2 31.30 -32.52 -50.77
N LEU A 3 30.42 -33.38 -51.26
CA LEU A 3 29.45 -34.16 -50.49
C LEU A 3 30.20 -35.06 -49.48
N HIS A 4 29.58 -35.47 -48.37
CA HIS A 4 29.45 -36.89 -47.98
C HIS A 4 28.42 -37.10 -46.84
N ARG A 5 27.71 -38.22 -46.94
CA ARG A 5 26.53 -38.65 -46.20
C ARG A 5 26.94 -39.70 -45.14
N ARG A 6 26.20 -39.68 -44.02
CA ARG A 6 25.73 -40.81 -43.16
C ARG A 6 26.74 -41.58 -42.28
N LEU A 7 26.43 -41.61 -40.98
CA LEU A 7 26.16 -42.87 -40.27
C LEU A 7 25.28 -42.59 -39.03
N ALA A 8 24.12 -43.24 -38.99
CA ALA A 8 23.19 -43.23 -37.86
C ALA A 8 23.46 -44.46 -37.01
N LEU A 9 23.59 -44.28 -35.69
CA LEU A 9 23.57 -45.34 -34.70
C LEU A 9 22.41 -45.05 -33.75
N ALA A 10 21.37 -45.87 -33.82
CA ALA A 10 20.22 -45.81 -32.92
C ALA A 10 20.53 -46.64 -31.66
N LEU A 11 20.70 -45.97 -30.52
CA LEU A 11 20.62 -46.60 -29.20
C LEU A 11 19.29 -46.21 -28.56
N THR A 12 18.38 -47.18 -28.42
CA THR A 12 17.16 -47.06 -27.62
C THR A 12 17.49 -47.28 -26.15
N THR A 13 17.57 -46.20 -25.37
CA THR A 13 17.56 -46.25 -23.90
C THR A 13 16.13 -46.07 -23.40
N ALA A 14 15.62 -47.08 -22.68
CA ALA A 14 14.36 -46.99 -21.96
C ALA A 14 14.52 -46.07 -20.74
N LEU A 15 13.93 -44.88 -20.78
CA LEU A 15 13.89 -43.97 -19.64
C LEU A 15 12.68 -44.31 -18.76
N VAL A 16 12.94 -44.81 -17.55
CA VAL A 16 11.94 -44.94 -16.49
C VAL A 16 11.59 -43.53 -16.02
N ALA A 17 10.39 -43.04 -16.36
CA ALA A 17 9.88 -41.74 -15.93
C ALA A 17 9.52 -41.78 -14.44
N THR A 18 10.48 -41.45 -13.58
CA THR A 18 10.18 -41.01 -12.21
C THR A 18 9.65 -39.59 -12.30
N ALA A 19 8.34 -39.42 -12.07
CA ALA A 19 7.72 -38.11 -11.97
C ALA A 19 8.21 -37.41 -10.70
N VAL A 20 9.36 -36.77 -10.78
CA VAL A 20 9.75 -35.74 -9.81
C VAL A 20 8.82 -34.57 -10.06
N ALA A 21 7.89 -34.33 -9.13
CA ALA A 21 7.15 -33.08 -9.09
C ALA A 21 8.18 -31.96 -8.88
N VAL A 22 8.61 -31.33 -9.98
CA VAL A 22 9.34 -30.09 -9.91
C VAL A 22 8.37 -29.08 -9.33
N VAL A 23 8.51 -28.81 -8.03
CA VAL A 23 7.96 -27.61 -7.42
C VAL A 23 8.72 -26.47 -8.06
N VAL A 24 8.21 -26.00 -9.20
CA VAL A 24 8.64 -24.72 -9.75
C VAL A 24 8.31 -23.71 -8.66
N PRO A 25 9.28 -22.93 -8.14
CA PRO A 25 8.95 -21.85 -7.24
C PRO A 25 7.95 -20.97 -8.00
N VAL A 26 6.76 -20.80 -7.42
CA VAL A 26 5.78 -19.83 -7.92
C VAL A 26 6.52 -18.50 -7.87
N THR A 27 6.96 -18.02 -9.03
CA THR A 27 7.48 -16.67 -9.19
C THR A 27 6.46 -15.75 -8.55
N THR A 28 6.91 -14.92 -7.61
CA THR A 28 6.10 -13.87 -7.00
C THR A 28 5.42 -13.11 -8.12
N ALA A 29 4.12 -13.37 -8.34
CA ALA A 29 3.36 -12.67 -9.36
C ALA A 29 3.39 -11.20 -8.97
N GLN A 30 4.24 -10.45 -9.66
CA GLN A 30 4.45 -9.01 -9.56
C GLN A 30 3.10 -8.36 -9.88
N ALA A 31 2.44 -7.91 -8.83
CA ALA A 31 1.15 -7.27 -9.00
C ALA A 31 1.42 -5.86 -9.50
N ALA A 32 0.94 -5.55 -10.71
CA ALA A 32 0.80 -4.17 -11.19
C ALA A 32 0.10 -3.30 -10.14
N ALA A 33 0.22 -1.97 -10.29
CA ALA A 33 -0.49 -1.02 -9.43
C ALA A 33 -1.96 -1.43 -9.28
N PRO A 34 -2.50 -1.45 -8.04
CA PRO A 34 -3.90 -1.80 -7.84
C PRO A 34 -4.81 -0.80 -8.53
N THR A 35 -5.88 -1.32 -9.13
CA THR A 35 -6.96 -0.52 -9.70
C THR A 35 -8.04 -0.25 -8.65
N THR A 36 -9.01 0.61 -8.98
CA THR A 36 -10.14 0.94 -8.12
C THR A 36 -11.36 0.06 -8.40
N GLY A 37 -11.93 -0.56 -7.37
CA GLY A 37 -13.18 -1.31 -7.49
C GLY A 37 -14.38 -0.62 -6.84
N ARG A 38 -15.55 -0.82 -7.43
CA ARG A 38 -16.86 -0.53 -6.84
C ARG A 38 -17.43 -1.82 -6.23
N TYR A 39 -18.21 -1.70 -5.15
CA TYR A 39 -18.68 -2.84 -4.38
C TYR A 39 -19.99 -3.41 -4.93
N THR A 40 -20.06 -4.73 -5.07
CA THR A 40 -21.30 -5.45 -5.34
C THR A 40 -21.59 -6.39 -4.18
N PRO A 41 -22.65 -6.14 -3.38
CA PRO A 41 -23.08 -7.11 -2.39
C PRO A 41 -23.70 -8.32 -3.08
N ILE A 42 -23.43 -9.51 -2.55
CA ILE A 42 -24.11 -10.74 -2.98
C ILE A 42 -24.87 -11.34 -1.81
N ASP A 43 -25.79 -12.26 -2.11
CA ASP A 43 -26.36 -13.07 -1.05
C ASP A 43 -25.24 -14.00 -0.55
N THR A 44 -24.89 -13.86 0.72
CA THR A 44 -23.63 -14.42 1.21
C THR A 44 -23.57 -15.94 0.98
N THR A 45 -22.51 -16.38 0.30
CA THR A 45 -22.41 -17.75 -0.21
C THR A 45 -21.07 -18.39 0.16
N ARG A 46 -21.11 -19.67 0.56
CA ARG A 46 -19.90 -20.45 0.82
C ARG A 46 -19.15 -20.74 -0.47
N VAL A 47 -17.92 -20.24 -0.57
CA VAL A 47 -17.04 -20.48 -1.73
C VAL A 47 -16.03 -21.58 -1.48
N TRP A 48 -15.72 -21.85 -0.21
CA TRP A 48 -14.73 -22.86 0.13
C TRP A 48 -14.96 -23.43 1.54
N SER A 49 -14.66 -24.71 1.67
CA SER A 49 -14.50 -25.38 2.96
C SER A 49 -13.42 -26.45 2.86
N GLY A 50 -12.60 -26.59 3.89
CA GLY A 50 -11.59 -27.65 3.92
C GLY A 50 -10.59 -27.51 5.06
N GLY A 51 -9.59 -28.38 5.07
CA GLY A 51 -8.51 -28.32 6.07
C GLY A 51 -7.59 -27.13 5.83
N LEU A 52 -7.25 -26.43 6.91
CA LEU A 52 -6.20 -25.42 6.99
C LEU A 52 -5.03 -25.96 7.82
N THR A 53 -3.81 -25.63 7.42
CA THR A 53 -2.57 -26.03 8.08
C THR A 53 -1.57 -24.87 8.11
N THR A 54 -0.35 -25.12 8.56
CA THR A 54 0.78 -24.19 8.46
C THR A 54 1.31 -24.01 7.03
N THR A 55 0.81 -24.79 6.07
CA THR A 55 1.12 -24.60 4.64
C THR A 55 0.08 -23.68 4.01
N PRO A 56 0.50 -22.66 3.24
CA PRO A 56 -0.40 -21.84 2.44
C PRO A 56 -1.43 -22.63 1.63
N LYS A 57 -2.72 -22.34 1.85
CA LYS A 57 -3.82 -22.83 1.03
C LYS A 57 -4.34 -21.74 0.12
N VAL A 58 -4.07 -21.86 -1.18
CA VAL A 58 -4.67 -20.98 -2.20
C VAL A 58 -6.12 -21.40 -2.45
N VAL A 59 -7.02 -20.41 -2.46
CA VAL A 59 -8.46 -20.58 -2.68
C VAL A 59 -8.91 -19.68 -3.82
N ARG A 60 -9.47 -20.28 -4.87
CA ARG A 60 -10.00 -19.57 -6.03
C ARG A 60 -11.37 -18.97 -5.71
N ILE A 61 -11.49 -17.65 -5.82
CA ILE A 61 -12.71 -16.89 -5.46
C ILE A 61 -13.47 -16.43 -6.70
N ALA A 62 -12.83 -15.63 -7.55
CA ALA A 62 -13.50 -15.10 -8.75
C ALA A 62 -13.96 -16.22 -9.72
N GLY A 63 -15.02 -16.01 -10.47
CA GLY A 63 -15.67 -17.05 -11.27
C GLY A 63 -16.48 -18.07 -10.47
N ASN A 64 -16.55 -17.97 -9.14
CA ASN A 64 -17.36 -18.83 -8.27
C ASN A 64 -18.42 -17.99 -7.53
N ALA A 65 -19.58 -18.60 -7.25
CA ALA A 65 -20.62 -18.05 -6.36
C ALA A 65 -21.01 -16.58 -6.61
N GLY A 66 -21.13 -16.18 -7.88
CA GLY A 66 -21.52 -14.82 -8.27
C GLY A 66 -20.40 -13.78 -8.23
N VAL A 67 -19.16 -14.15 -7.87
CA VAL A 67 -18.00 -13.25 -8.01
C VAL A 67 -17.48 -13.33 -9.45
N PRO A 68 -17.37 -12.22 -10.20
CA PRO A 68 -16.93 -12.22 -11.59
C PRO A 68 -15.41 -12.41 -11.72
N ALA A 69 -14.95 -12.81 -12.90
CA ALA A 69 -13.54 -13.07 -13.19
C ALA A 69 -12.63 -11.83 -13.01
N ASN A 70 -13.18 -10.63 -13.24
CA ASN A 70 -12.48 -9.35 -13.12
C ASN A 70 -12.59 -8.72 -11.73
N ALA A 71 -13.07 -9.44 -10.71
CA ALA A 71 -13.07 -8.93 -9.34
C ALA A 71 -11.64 -8.65 -8.86
N THR A 72 -11.43 -7.49 -8.26
CA THR A 72 -10.14 -7.00 -7.76
C THR A 72 -9.95 -7.29 -6.27
N ALA A 73 -11.03 -7.39 -5.51
CA ALA A 73 -11.03 -7.79 -4.11
C ALA A 73 -12.33 -8.49 -3.71
N VAL A 74 -12.30 -9.18 -2.57
CA VAL A 74 -13.45 -9.87 -2.00
C VAL A 74 -13.64 -9.51 -0.53
N VAL A 75 -14.89 -9.40 -0.11
CA VAL A 75 -15.31 -9.33 1.29
C VAL A 75 -15.76 -10.72 1.71
N VAL A 76 -15.01 -11.36 2.60
CA VAL A 76 -15.17 -12.76 2.99
C VAL A 76 -15.20 -12.90 4.50
N ASN A 77 -16.20 -13.61 5.03
CA ASN A 77 -16.19 -14.09 6.39
C ASN A 77 -15.37 -15.38 6.46
N VAL A 78 -14.39 -15.41 7.36
CA VAL A 78 -13.44 -16.52 7.52
C VAL A 78 -13.69 -17.18 8.85
N GLU A 79 -14.30 -18.37 8.83
CA GLU A 79 -14.47 -19.20 10.02
C GLU A 79 -13.31 -20.20 10.13
N VAL A 80 -12.68 -20.27 11.30
CA VAL A 80 -11.70 -21.30 11.67
C VAL A 80 -12.28 -22.14 12.78
N ALA A 81 -12.57 -23.40 12.49
CA ALA A 81 -13.24 -24.33 13.38
C ALA A 81 -12.33 -25.45 13.86
N LYS A 82 -12.46 -25.79 15.14
CA LYS A 82 -11.73 -26.87 15.82
C LYS A 82 -10.20 -26.79 15.60
N PRO A 83 -9.55 -25.63 15.82
CA PRO A 83 -8.10 -25.56 15.72
C PRO A 83 -7.43 -26.50 16.75
N THR A 84 -6.42 -27.26 16.34
CA THR A 84 -5.76 -28.26 17.20
C THR A 84 -4.76 -27.66 18.19
N VAL A 85 -4.26 -26.45 17.91
CA VAL A 85 -3.28 -25.71 18.71
C VAL A 85 -3.71 -24.25 18.77
N ALA A 86 -3.34 -23.51 19.81
CA ALA A 86 -3.53 -22.06 19.82
C ALA A 86 -2.63 -21.39 18.77
N GLY A 87 -3.11 -20.30 18.16
CA GLY A 87 -2.40 -19.64 17.07
C GLY A 87 -3.23 -18.54 16.43
N TYR A 88 -2.92 -18.22 15.17
CA TYR A 88 -3.69 -17.30 14.36
C TYR A 88 -3.84 -17.80 12.94
N VAL A 89 -4.88 -17.32 12.26
CA VAL A 89 -5.04 -17.47 10.81
C VAL A 89 -4.58 -16.20 10.12
N ARG A 90 -3.94 -16.37 8.97
CA ARG A 90 -3.63 -15.30 8.02
C ARG A 90 -4.46 -15.53 6.78
N VAL A 91 -5.13 -14.50 6.29
CA VAL A 91 -5.79 -14.48 4.99
C VAL A 91 -5.24 -13.31 4.18
N THR A 92 -4.58 -13.64 3.08
CA THR A 92 -3.75 -12.72 2.30
C THR A 92 -4.05 -12.86 0.81
N PRO A 93 -3.61 -11.91 -0.03
CA PRO A 93 -3.62 -12.09 -1.47
C PRO A 93 -2.79 -13.34 -1.85
N ALA A 94 -3.21 -14.09 -2.87
CA ALA A 94 -2.53 -15.33 -3.24
C ALA A 94 -1.05 -15.11 -3.60
N GLY A 95 -0.17 -15.98 -3.11
CA GLY A 95 1.28 -15.85 -3.30
C GLY A 95 1.95 -14.83 -2.39
N LYS A 96 1.21 -14.25 -1.43
CA LYS A 96 1.74 -13.33 -0.40
C LYS A 96 1.62 -13.98 0.97
N ASP A 97 2.69 -13.93 1.77
CA ASP A 97 2.72 -14.45 3.14
C ASP A 97 3.06 -13.32 4.11
N ALA A 98 2.15 -12.36 4.23
CA ALA A 98 2.32 -11.22 5.15
C ALA A 98 2.42 -11.70 6.60
N THR A 99 3.20 -11.01 7.43
CA THR A 99 3.32 -11.31 8.87
C THR A 99 2.17 -10.77 9.72
N VAL A 100 1.08 -10.29 9.08
CA VAL A 100 -0.15 -9.78 9.68
C VAL A 100 -1.13 -10.90 10.05
N ALA A 101 -1.51 -10.99 11.32
CA ALA A 101 -2.55 -11.92 11.75
C ALA A 101 -3.92 -11.39 11.31
N THR A 102 -4.78 -12.27 10.81
CA THR A 102 -6.18 -11.93 10.54
C THR A 102 -7.02 -12.11 11.79
N GLN A 103 -6.80 -13.19 12.52
CA GLN A 103 -7.49 -13.46 13.78
C GLN A 103 -6.75 -14.50 14.61
N ASP A 104 -6.64 -14.27 15.91
CA ASP A 104 -6.12 -15.21 16.90
C ASP A 104 -7.20 -16.19 17.39
N PHE A 105 -6.77 -17.40 17.76
CA PHE A 105 -7.60 -18.46 18.32
C PHE A 105 -6.87 -19.25 19.41
N ALA A 106 -7.61 -19.72 20.40
CA ALA A 106 -7.17 -20.79 21.29
C ALA A 106 -7.46 -22.18 20.68
N ALA A 107 -6.76 -23.22 21.18
CA ALA A 107 -7.05 -24.60 20.78
C ALA A 107 -8.51 -24.97 21.08
N GLY A 108 -9.19 -25.60 20.13
CA GLY A 108 -10.59 -26.01 20.20
C GLY A 108 -11.60 -24.86 20.04
N GLN A 109 -11.17 -23.60 20.05
CA GLN A 109 -12.05 -22.45 19.93
C GLN A 109 -12.35 -22.15 18.46
N THR A 110 -13.61 -22.33 18.05
CA THR A 110 -14.06 -21.83 16.75
C THR A 110 -14.17 -20.31 16.79
N ILE A 111 -13.66 -19.65 15.76
CA ILE A 111 -13.71 -18.19 15.59
C ILE A 111 -14.18 -17.84 14.17
N ALA A 112 -14.66 -16.60 13.99
CA ALA A 112 -14.93 -16.02 12.67
C ALA A 112 -14.54 -14.53 12.68
N ASN A 113 -14.11 -14.00 11.53
CA ASN A 113 -13.86 -12.58 11.32
C ASN A 113 -14.17 -12.22 9.87
N LEU A 114 -14.65 -10.99 9.64
CA LEU A 114 -14.80 -10.46 8.29
C LEU A 114 -13.46 -9.96 7.78
N VAL A 115 -13.14 -10.20 6.51
CA VAL A 115 -11.89 -9.76 5.91
C VAL A 115 -12.19 -9.21 4.52
N THR A 116 -11.55 -8.09 4.17
CA THR A 116 -11.49 -7.63 2.77
C THR A 116 -10.09 -7.92 2.25
N VAL A 117 -9.97 -8.64 1.14
CA VAL A 117 -8.67 -9.12 0.63
C VAL A 117 -8.58 -8.89 -0.87
N ARG A 118 -7.44 -8.36 -1.33
CA ARG A 118 -7.09 -8.25 -2.75
C ARG A 118 -7.05 -9.64 -3.40
N LEU A 119 -7.59 -9.76 -4.60
CA LEU A 119 -7.50 -10.97 -5.41
C LEU A 119 -6.25 -10.91 -6.30
N VAL A 120 -5.46 -11.98 -6.29
CA VAL A 120 -4.33 -12.19 -7.22
C VAL A 120 -4.69 -13.38 -8.10
N ASN A 121 -4.80 -13.15 -9.41
CA ASN A 121 -5.33 -14.14 -10.37
C ASN A 121 -6.67 -14.74 -9.88
N GLY A 122 -7.51 -13.88 -9.31
CA GLY A 122 -8.82 -14.23 -8.78
C GLY A 122 -8.80 -15.12 -7.52
N SER A 123 -7.68 -15.22 -6.82
CA SER A 123 -7.50 -16.08 -5.64
C SER A 123 -7.03 -15.32 -4.41
N ILE A 124 -7.34 -15.88 -3.24
CA ILE A 124 -6.76 -15.54 -1.95
C ILE A 124 -5.94 -16.72 -1.42
N GLN A 125 -5.23 -16.52 -0.33
CA GLN A 125 -4.49 -17.55 0.39
C GLN A 125 -4.83 -17.51 1.88
N ALA A 126 -4.90 -18.68 2.52
CA ALA A 126 -5.03 -18.80 3.96
C ALA A 126 -3.98 -19.72 4.56
N LYS A 127 -3.51 -19.40 5.77
CA LYS A 127 -2.44 -20.14 6.47
C LYS A 127 -2.62 -20.03 7.98
N LEU A 128 -2.41 -21.13 8.71
CA LEU A 128 -2.35 -21.11 10.18
C LEU A 128 -0.92 -20.88 10.66
N SER A 129 -0.76 -20.29 11.84
CA SER A 129 0.54 -20.18 12.50
C SER A 129 1.04 -21.52 13.05
N ALA A 130 0.13 -22.38 13.47
CA ALA A 130 0.40 -23.67 14.10
C ALA A 130 -0.79 -24.63 13.92
N GLY A 131 -0.52 -25.93 14.01
CA GLY A 131 -1.55 -26.96 14.02
C GLY A 131 -2.37 -27.04 12.73
N THR A 132 -3.62 -27.49 12.89
CA THR A 132 -4.60 -27.72 11.84
C THR A 132 -5.98 -27.26 12.30
N ALA A 133 -6.85 -26.89 11.35
CA ALA A 133 -8.24 -26.52 11.62
C ALA A 133 -9.10 -26.81 10.38
N ASN A 134 -10.43 -26.76 10.52
CA ASN A 134 -11.33 -26.65 9.37
C ASN A 134 -11.57 -25.17 9.08
N GLY A 135 -11.46 -24.74 7.83
CA GLY A 135 -11.82 -23.40 7.40
C GLY A 135 -13.11 -23.39 6.60
N TYR A 136 -13.89 -22.31 6.73
CA TYR A 136 -15.08 -22.06 5.92
C TYR A 136 -15.10 -20.60 5.48
N PHE A 137 -15.14 -20.37 4.17
CA PHE A 137 -15.08 -19.02 3.59
C PHE A 137 -16.41 -18.70 2.93
N ASP A 138 -17.08 -17.68 3.45
CA ASP A 138 -18.40 -17.23 3.02
C ASP A 138 -18.28 -15.80 2.46
N VAL A 139 -18.52 -15.61 1.17
CA VAL A 139 -18.33 -14.31 0.48
C VAL A 139 -19.59 -13.48 0.58
N ALA A 140 -19.48 -12.27 1.16
CA ALA A 140 -20.58 -11.32 1.31
C ALA A 140 -20.67 -10.30 0.15
N GLY A 141 -19.58 -10.13 -0.60
CA GLY A 141 -19.55 -9.28 -1.79
C GLY A 141 -18.15 -9.17 -2.36
N TYR A 142 -18.04 -8.45 -3.47
CA TYR A 142 -16.77 -8.25 -4.17
C TYR A 142 -16.61 -6.81 -4.65
N TYR A 143 -15.37 -6.45 -4.96
CA TYR A 143 -15.05 -5.22 -5.67
C TYR A 143 -14.61 -5.54 -7.08
N ALA A 144 -15.09 -4.77 -8.06
CA ALA A 144 -14.67 -4.89 -9.45
C ALA A 144 -14.64 -3.51 -10.13
N ASP A 145 -13.83 -3.37 -11.16
CA ASP A 145 -13.68 -2.11 -11.89
C ASP A 145 -14.98 -1.77 -12.65
N GLY A 146 -15.34 -0.49 -12.67
CA GLY A 146 -16.39 0.08 -13.52
C GLY A 146 -17.85 -0.26 -13.17
N SER A 147 -18.13 -1.19 -12.24
CA SER A 147 -19.52 -1.59 -11.91
C SER A 147 -19.74 -1.80 -10.40
N GLY A 148 -20.93 -1.42 -9.91
CA GLY A 148 -21.32 -1.55 -8.52
C GLY A 148 -21.48 -0.23 -7.77
N ALA A 149 -21.63 -0.33 -6.47
CA ALA A 149 -21.89 0.77 -5.55
C ALA A 149 -20.59 1.42 -5.04
N THR A 150 -20.66 2.71 -4.75
CA THR A 150 -19.61 3.47 -4.07
C THR A 150 -19.84 3.49 -2.57
N TYR A 151 -18.77 3.51 -1.79
CA TYR A 151 -18.80 3.62 -0.34
C TYR A 151 -18.84 5.08 0.12
N THR A 152 -19.64 5.38 1.14
CA THR A 152 -19.62 6.65 1.85
C THR A 152 -19.33 6.38 3.33
N PRO A 153 -18.16 6.81 3.84
CA PRO A 153 -17.84 6.64 5.25
C PRO A 153 -18.64 7.62 6.11
N LEU A 154 -19.19 7.12 7.21
CA LEU A 154 -19.97 7.91 8.16
C LEU A 154 -19.19 8.09 9.46
N ASP A 155 -19.63 9.05 10.27
CA ASP A 155 -19.22 9.07 11.68
C ASP A 155 -19.97 7.93 12.38
N ALA A 156 -19.26 7.18 13.21
CA ALA A 156 -19.81 5.95 13.75
C ALA A 156 -20.98 6.23 14.71
N ALA A 157 -22.12 5.56 14.48
CA ALA A 157 -23.36 5.86 15.18
C ALA A 157 -24.22 4.61 15.38
N ARG A 158 -24.87 4.52 16.54
CA ARG A 158 -25.78 3.43 16.89
C ARG A 158 -27.11 3.58 16.18
N VAL A 159 -27.53 2.56 15.45
CA VAL A 159 -28.82 2.52 14.73
C VAL A 159 -29.78 1.47 15.30
N PHE A 160 -29.28 0.51 16.07
CA PHE A 160 -30.11 -0.49 16.71
C PHE A 160 -29.60 -0.86 18.10
N SER A 161 -30.53 -1.06 19.02
CA SER A 161 -30.32 -1.67 20.32
C SER A 161 -31.58 -2.45 20.70
N GLY A 162 -31.45 -3.74 20.98
CA GLY A 162 -32.60 -4.55 21.37
C GLY A 162 -32.25 -5.97 21.75
N THR A 163 -33.16 -6.64 22.45
CA THR A 163 -33.02 -8.07 22.75
C THR A 163 -33.35 -8.89 21.52
N VAL A 164 -32.41 -9.72 21.09
CA VAL A 164 -32.55 -10.62 19.94
C VAL A 164 -32.43 -12.06 20.42
N GLY A 165 -33.25 -12.94 19.86
CA GLY A 165 -33.23 -14.38 20.12
C GLY A 165 -33.14 -15.18 18.83
N THR A 166 -33.76 -16.36 18.80
CA THR A 166 -33.73 -17.28 17.65
C THR A 166 -34.74 -16.95 16.54
N THR A 167 -35.56 -15.92 16.73
CA THR A 167 -36.44 -15.38 15.69
C THR A 167 -35.73 -14.23 14.98
N PRO A 168 -35.70 -14.18 13.63
CA PRO A 168 -35.14 -13.04 12.93
C PRO A 168 -35.84 -11.73 13.31
N VAL A 169 -35.06 -10.71 13.62
CA VAL A 169 -35.52 -9.36 13.92
C VAL A 169 -35.16 -8.46 12.74
N PRO A 170 -36.13 -7.93 11.98
CA PRO A 170 -35.87 -6.91 10.97
C PRO A 170 -35.31 -5.64 11.62
N VAL A 171 -34.27 -5.08 11.02
CA VAL A 171 -33.61 -3.85 11.47
C VAL A 171 -33.59 -2.87 10.29
N PRO A 172 -34.44 -1.83 10.29
CA PRO A 172 -34.33 -0.74 9.35
C PRO A 172 -32.98 -0.05 9.52
N LEU A 173 -32.26 0.13 8.42
CA LEU A 173 -30.95 0.80 8.41
C LEU A 173 -30.96 2.04 7.52
N ALA A 174 -31.66 1.98 6.39
CA ALA A 174 -31.85 3.12 5.52
C ALA A 174 -32.67 4.23 6.20
N GLY A 175 -32.30 5.49 5.95
CA GLY A 175 -32.89 6.67 6.58
C GLY A 175 -32.39 6.97 8.00
N LEU A 176 -31.49 6.15 8.57
CA LEU A 176 -30.94 6.33 9.91
C LEU A 176 -29.46 6.70 9.86
N ALA A 177 -29.02 7.55 10.81
CA ALA A 177 -27.62 7.89 11.04
C ALA A 177 -26.81 8.28 9.77
N GLY A 178 -27.46 8.95 8.80
CA GLY A 178 -26.84 9.37 7.54
C GLY A 178 -26.85 8.33 6.42
N VAL A 179 -27.40 7.13 6.63
CA VAL A 179 -27.63 6.15 5.56
C VAL A 179 -28.83 6.60 4.72
N PRO A 180 -28.69 6.79 3.40
CA PRO A 180 -29.80 7.24 2.56
C PRO A 180 -30.78 6.09 2.24
N ALA A 181 -31.96 6.46 1.74
CA ALA A 181 -33.02 5.51 1.40
C ALA A 181 -32.64 4.54 0.27
N ASP A 182 -31.74 4.95 -0.63
CA ASP A 182 -31.27 4.20 -1.78
C ASP A 182 -29.97 3.41 -1.51
N ALA A 183 -29.56 3.31 -0.24
CA ALA A 183 -28.41 2.48 0.14
C ALA A 183 -28.64 1.01 -0.27
N THR A 184 -27.64 0.40 -0.89
CA THR A 184 -27.67 -1.00 -1.34
C THR A 184 -27.07 -1.95 -0.32
N ALA A 185 -26.14 -1.46 0.51
CA ALA A 185 -25.53 -2.21 1.61
C ALA A 185 -25.03 -1.27 2.71
N VAL A 186 -24.83 -1.80 3.91
CA VAL A 186 -24.32 -1.05 5.07
C VAL A 186 -23.15 -1.80 5.71
N ALA A 187 -22.06 -1.09 5.98
CA ALA A 187 -20.99 -1.56 6.85
C ALA A 187 -21.37 -1.25 8.29
N VAL A 188 -21.63 -2.30 9.07
CA VAL A 188 -22.20 -2.20 10.42
C VAL A 188 -21.45 -3.10 11.37
N ASN A 189 -20.99 -2.53 12.47
CA ASN A 189 -20.38 -3.28 13.55
C ASN A 189 -21.50 -3.83 14.45
N VAL A 190 -21.48 -5.14 14.70
CA VAL A 190 -22.55 -5.83 15.43
C VAL A 190 -21.99 -6.42 16.72
N GLU A 191 -22.49 -5.90 17.83
CA GLU A 191 -22.17 -6.37 19.18
C GLU A 191 -23.29 -7.25 19.71
N VAL A 192 -22.95 -8.41 20.28
CA VAL A 192 -23.86 -9.22 21.09
C VAL A 192 -23.41 -9.14 22.53
N SER A 193 -24.25 -8.57 23.39
CA SER A 193 -23.96 -8.32 24.80
C SER A 193 -24.80 -9.24 25.70
N GLY A 194 -24.12 -9.85 26.68
CA GLY A 194 -24.73 -10.76 27.65
C GLY A 194 -25.55 -11.91 27.06
N PRO A 195 -25.04 -12.69 26.07
CA PRO A 195 -25.80 -13.80 25.50
C PRO A 195 -26.06 -14.90 26.55
N THR A 196 -27.28 -15.46 26.59
CA THR A 196 -27.69 -16.47 27.56
C THR A 196 -27.25 -17.90 27.23
N ALA A 197 -26.73 -18.13 26.03
CA ALA A 197 -26.20 -19.41 25.58
C ALA A 197 -24.95 -19.20 24.73
N ALA A 198 -24.18 -20.26 24.48
CA ALA A 198 -23.18 -20.24 23.40
C ALA A 198 -23.86 -20.47 22.05
N GLY A 199 -23.39 -19.77 21.01
CA GLY A 199 -24.01 -19.77 19.70
C GLY A 199 -23.29 -18.86 18.72
N TYR A 200 -24.03 -18.36 17.73
CA TYR A 200 -23.54 -17.41 16.74
C TYR A 200 -24.63 -16.41 16.36
N VAL A 201 -24.22 -15.21 15.99
CA VAL A 201 -25.10 -14.18 15.44
C VAL A 201 -25.03 -14.22 13.91
N ARG A 202 -26.19 -14.07 13.27
CA ARG A 202 -26.31 -13.87 11.82
C ARG A 202 -26.86 -12.48 11.56
N VAL A 203 -26.22 -11.76 10.65
CA VAL A 203 -26.70 -10.50 10.08
C VAL A 203 -26.86 -10.72 8.59
N THR A 204 -28.10 -10.72 8.11
CA THR A 204 -28.44 -11.12 6.75
C THR A 204 -29.37 -10.10 6.10
N PRO A 205 -29.54 -10.13 4.77
CA PRO A 205 -30.55 -9.30 4.10
C PRO A 205 -31.94 -9.61 4.66
N ALA A 206 -32.81 -8.60 4.80
CA ALA A 206 -34.14 -8.82 5.34
C ALA A 206 -34.93 -9.84 4.49
N GLY A 207 -35.60 -10.78 5.15
CA GLY A 207 -36.33 -11.88 4.51
C GLY A 207 -35.46 -13.06 4.07
N GLN A 208 -34.13 -13.02 4.27
CA GLN A 208 -33.20 -14.07 3.89
C GLN A 208 -32.51 -14.65 5.14
N ASP A 209 -32.49 -15.98 5.33
CA ASP A 209 -31.79 -16.65 6.45
C ASP A 209 -30.73 -17.66 5.95
N PRO A 210 -29.75 -17.24 5.11
CA PRO A 210 -28.64 -18.12 4.74
C PRO A 210 -27.82 -18.49 5.99
N GLN A 211 -27.20 -19.67 5.98
CA GLN A 211 -26.41 -20.19 7.11
C GLN A 211 -25.03 -19.48 7.24
N VAL A 212 -25.02 -18.15 7.23
CA VAL A 212 -23.81 -17.30 7.26
C VAL A 212 -23.53 -16.85 8.69
N VAL A 213 -22.39 -17.26 9.24
CA VAL A 213 -21.98 -16.91 10.60
C VAL A 213 -21.34 -15.52 10.55
N THR A 214 -21.93 -14.53 11.24
CA THR A 214 -21.26 -13.23 11.40
C THR A 214 -20.21 -13.32 12.50
N GLN A 215 -20.55 -13.93 13.64
CA GLN A 215 -19.64 -14.11 14.76
C GLN A 215 -20.13 -15.20 15.71
N LEU A 216 -19.19 -15.91 16.36
CA LEU A 216 -19.48 -16.92 17.39
C LEU A 216 -19.33 -16.32 18.80
N TYR A 217 -20.32 -16.55 19.67
CA TYR A 217 -20.32 -16.14 21.09
C TYR A 217 -20.42 -17.33 22.05
N SER A 218 -19.93 -17.12 23.28
CA SER A 218 -20.11 -18.03 24.42
C SER A 218 -21.07 -17.40 25.43
N ALA A 219 -21.74 -18.21 26.24
CA ALA A 219 -22.67 -17.71 27.25
C ALA A 219 -21.97 -16.70 28.19
N GLY A 220 -22.58 -15.53 28.39
CA GLY A 220 -22.06 -14.43 29.20
C GLY A 220 -20.90 -13.64 28.59
N GLN A 221 -20.31 -14.09 27.48
CA GLN A 221 -19.22 -13.39 26.80
C GLN A 221 -19.74 -12.48 25.69
N SER A 222 -19.56 -11.18 25.88
CA SER A 222 -19.92 -10.17 24.89
C SER A 222 -18.86 -10.08 23.80
N LEU A 223 -19.27 -9.80 22.57
CA LEU A 223 -18.38 -9.72 21.41
C LEU A 223 -18.87 -8.77 20.36
N SER A 224 -17.99 -8.41 19.42
CA SER A 224 -18.29 -7.48 18.34
C SER A 224 -17.51 -7.86 17.09
N ASN A 225 -18.16 -7.81 15.92
CA ASN A 225 -17.53 -8.02 14.62
C ASN A 225 -18.17 -7.11 13.57
N LEU A 226 -17.39 -6.67 12.58
CA LEU A 226 -17.93 -5.92 11.44
C LEU A 226 -18.65 -6.85 10.46
N ALA A 227 -19.83 -6.43 10.00
CA ALA A 227 -20.54 -7.03 8.89
C ALA A 227 -20.74 -6.01 7.77
N ILE A 228 -20.71 -6.46 6.52
CA ILE A 228 -21.25 -5.70 5.39
C ILE A 228 -22.48 -6.47 4.91
N VAL A 229 -23.65 -5.85 5.02
CA VAL A 229 -24.93 -6.51 4.74
C VAL A 229 -25.67 -5.78 3.63
N LYS A 230 -26.15 -6.54 2.64
CA LYS A 230 -27.05 -6.06 1.59
C LYS A 230 -28.41 -5.66 2.21
N LEU A 231 -28.96 -4.54 1.78
CA LEU A 231 -30.29 -4.11 2.20
C LEU A 231 -31.37 -4.68 1.28
N VAL A 232 -32.51 -5.03 1.87
CA VAL A 232 -33.78 -5.35 1.18
C VAL A 232 -34.82 -4.42 1.77
N ASP A 233 -35.44 -3.59 0.92
CA ASP A 233 -36.39 -2.54 1.32
C ASP A 233 -35.87 -1.64 2.46
N GLY A 234 -34.57 -1.31 2.41
CA GLY A 234 -33.90 -0.46 3.40
C GLY A 234 -33.56 -1.15 4.73
N ALA A 235 -33.82 -2.46 4.87
CA ALA A 235 -33.59 -3.20 6.10
C ALA A 235 -32.59 -4.37 5.93
N ALA A 236 -31.96 -4.73 7.05
CA ALA A 236 -31.32 -6.02 7.26
C ALA A 236 -32.12 -6.81 8.31
N GLN A 237 -31.67 -8.00 8.67
CA GLN A 237 -32.19 -8.73 9.83
C GLN A 237 -31.07 -9.30 10.68
N VAL A 238 -31.34 -9.46 11.97
CA VAL A 238 -30.41 -10.07 12.93
C VAL A 238 -31.07 -11.21 13.70
N LYS A 239 -30.31 -12.27 13.95
CA LYS A 239 -30.76 -13.46 14.69
C LYS A 239 -29.63 -14.11 15.45
N LEU A 240 -29.95 -14.67 16.61
CA LEU A 240 -29.07 -15.54 17.39
C LEU A 240 -29.38 -17.00 17.10
N SER A 241 -28.37 -17.87 17.08
CA SER A 241 -28.59 -19.30 16.84
C SER A 241 -29.17 -20.04 18.04
N LYS A 242 -28.91 -19.51 19.24
CA LYS A 242 -29.38 -20.07 20.51
C LYS A 242 -29.40 -18.98 21.58
N GLY A 243 -30.35 -19.09 22.51
CA GLY A 243 -30.50 -18.15 23.61
C GLY A 243 -30.99 -16.77 23.15
N THR A 244 -30.72 -15.78 23.99
CA THR A 244 -31.07 -14.37 23.81
C THR A 244 -29.88 -13.50 24.21
N GLY A 245 -29.77 -12.30 23.65
CA GLY A 245 -28.76 -11.32 24.04
C GLY A 245 -29.19 -9.92 23.62
N THR A 246 -28.56 -8.89 24.17
CA THR A 246 -28.76 -7.52 23.70
C THR A 246 -27.85 -7.30 22.50
N VAL A 247 -28.43 -7.03 21.34
CA VAL A 247 -27.66 -6.71 20.13
C VAL A 247 -27.58 -5.20 19.98
N TYR A 248 -26.38 -4.71 19.69
CA TYR A 248 -26.15 -3.35 19.23
C TYR A 248 -25.63 -3.37 17.80
N MET A 249 -26.11 -2.43 16.97
CA MET A 249 -25.59 -2.25 15.62
C MET A 249 -25.16 -0.79 15.44
N ASP A 250 -23.88 -0.62 15.11
CA ASP A 250 -23.23 0.67 14.98
C ASP A 250 -22.72 0.82 13.53
N VAL A 251 -23.26 1.80 12.79
CA VAL A 251 -22.93 2.02 11.37
C VAL A 251 -21.56 2.68 11.24
N ALA A 252 -20.74 2.18 10.32
CA ALA A 252 -19.46 2.78 9.91
C ALA A 252 -19.55 3.50 8.56
N GLY A 253 -20.48 3.08 7.68
CA GLY A 253 -20.75 3.71 6.40
C GLY A 253 -21.71 2.89 5.54
N TYR A 254 -22.04 3.38 4.36
CA TYR A 254 -22.98 2.73 3.45
C TYR A 254 -22.45 2.65 2.02
N TYR A 255 -23.05 1.76 1.24
CA TYR A 255 -22.88 1.66 -0.20
C TYR A 255 -24.14 2.10 -0.92
N SER A 256 -23.99 2.85 -2.00
CA SER A 256 -25.10 3.28 -2.88
C SER A 256 -24.63 3.34 -4.32
N ASN A 257 -25.56 3.26 -5.28
CA ASN A 257 -25.25 3.34 -6.71
C ASN A 257 -25.00 4.78 -7.18
N ALA A 258 -24.28 5.57 -6.38
CA ALA A 258 -23.91 6.93 -6.71
C ALA A 258 -22.69 6.99 -7.65
N SER A 259 -22.62 8.05 -8.46
CA SER A 259 -21.44 8.33 -9.29
C SER A 259 -20.30 8.98 -8.51
N THR A 260 -20.59 9.63 -7.38
CA THR A 260 -19.68 10.53 -6.63
C THR A 260 -19.19 9.99 -5.28
N GLY A 261 -19.52 8.75 -4.92
CA GLY A 261 -18.99 8.16 -3.68
C GLY A 261 -17.60 7.57 -3.87
N SER A 262 -17.03 7.04 -2.78
CA SER A 262 -15.67 6.52 -2.81
C SER A 262 -15.57 5.11 -3.41
N VAL A 263 -14.50 4.88 -4.17
CA VAL A 263 -14.10 3.58 -4.72
C VAL A 263 -12.96 2.98 -3.89
N PHE A 264 -12.84 1.64 -3.90
CA PHE A 264 -11.88 0.93 -3.07
C PHE A 264 -10.61 0.60 -3.85
N VAL A 265 -9.44 0.89 -3.26
CA VAL A 265 -8.14 0.44 -3.74
C VAL A 265 -7.66 -0.70 -2.83
N PRO A 266 -7.69 -1.96 -3.29
CA PRO A 266 -7.19 -3.08 -2.50
C PRO A 266 -5.66 -3.13 -2.57
N ILE A 267 -5.00 -3.32 -1.42
CA ILE A 267 -3.54 -3.42 -1.34
C ILE A 267 -3.13 -4.76 -0.75
N ASP A 268 -1.83 -5.05 -0.83
CA ASP A 268 -1.25 -6.12 -0.03
C ASP A 268 -1.29 -5.68 1.45
N THR A 269 -1.88 -6.51 2.33
CA THR A 269 -2.11 -6.13 3.72
C THR A 269 -0.80 -5.69 4.40
N THR A 270 -0.75 -4.42 4.81
CA THR A 270 0.49 -3.77 5.29
C THR A 270 0.24 -3.04 6.60
N ARG A 271 1.19 -3.15 7.53
CA ARG A 271 1.12 -2.50 8.84
C ARG A 271 1.25 -0.99 8.73
N ALA A 272 0.22 -0.27 9.16
CA ALA A 272 0.19 1.20 9.22
C ALA A 272 0.52 1.73 10.62
N PHE A 273 0.24 0.95 11.67
CA PHE A 273 0.49 1.35 13.05
C PHE A 273 0.82 0.14 13.94
N ALA A 274 1.73 0.35 14.89
CA ALA A 274 1.96 -0.52 16.04
C ALA A 274 2.31 0.36 17.24
N GLY A 275 1.54 0.29 18.32
CA GLY A 275 1.82 1.07 19.51
C GLY A 275 0.84 0.85 20.65
N ALA A 276 1.16 1.44 21.80
CA ALA A 276 0.30 1.36 22.97
C ALA A 276 -0.96 2.22 22.81
N VAL A 277 -2.08 1.71 23.32
CA VAL A 277 -3.35 2.42 23.46
C VAL A 277 -3.80 2.37 24.93
N SER A 278 -4.45 3.44 25.39
CA SER A 278 -4.92 3.59 26.77
C SER A 278 -6.34 4.17 26.80
N THR A 279 -6.82 4.51 27.99
CA THR A 279 -8.09 5.24 28.18
C THR A 279 -8.04 6.66 27.62
N THR A 280 -6.85 7.21 27.41
CA THR A 280 -6.66 8.50 26.73
C THR A 280 -6.70 8.28 25.22
N ALA A 281 -7.55 9.05 24.55
CA ALA A 281 -7.65 9.06 23.10
C ALA A 281 -6.31 9.43 22.44
N GLY A 282 -5.80 8.55 21.58
CA GLY A 282 -4.61 8.79 20.77
C GLY A 282 -4.99 8.92 19.29
N THR A 283 -4.46 9.95 18.61
CA THR A 283 -4.62 10.06 17.15
C THR A 283 -3.52 9.29 16.42
N ILE A 284 -3.88 8.56 15.37
CA ILE A 284 -2.98 7.75 14.56
C ILE A 284 -3.04 8.28 13.13
N ARG A 285 -1.90 8.72 12.60
CA ARG A 285 -1.78 9.12 11.19
C ARG A 285 -1.74 7.88 10.31
N LEU A 286 -2.56 7.89 9.26
CA LEU A 286 -2.63 6.83 8.26
C LEU A 286 -2.17 7.30 6.88
N SER A 287 -2.38 8.56 6.50
CA SER A 287 -1.81 9.04 5.22
C SER A 287 -0.29 8.98 5.24
N GLY A 288 0.30 8.41 4.19
CA GLY A 288 1.74 8.19 4.11
C GLY A 288 2.24 7.00 4.93
N THR A 289 1.36 6.17 5.47
CA THR A 289 1.71 4.87 6.03
C THR A 289 0.99 3.78 5.24
N ALA A 290 1.61 2.60 5.09
CA ALA A 290 1.07 1.48 4.30
C ALA A 290 0.60 1.85 2.87
N GLY A 291 1.16 2.91 2.27
CA GLY A 291 0.75 3.43 0.97
C GLY A 291 -0.66 4.05 0.91
N VAL A 292 -1.23 4.45 2.04
CA VAL A 292 -2.51 5.19 2.08
C VAL A 292 -2.26 6.63 1.61
N PRO A 293 -2.85 7.10 0.51
CA PRO A 293 -2.66 8.46 0.01
C PRO A 293 -3.41 9.47 0.89
N GLY A 294 -2.98 10.73 0.88
CA GLY A 294 -3.61 11.77 1.67
C GLY A 294 -5.03 12.18 1.26
N THR A 295 -5.47 11.77 0.07
CA THR A 295 -6.84 11.93 -0.43
C THR A 295 -7.79 10.83 0.05
N ALA A 296 -7.29 9.81 0.76
CA ALA A 296 -8.13 8.74 1.30
C ALA A 296 -9.26 9.33 2.15
N THR A 297 -10.47 8.80 1.94
CA THR A 297 -11.68 9.17 2.70
C THR A 297 -11.93 8.19 3.84
N ALA A 298 -11.50 6.93 3.67
CA ALA A 298 -11.56 5.89 4.70
C ALA A 298 -10.50 4.81 4.45
N VAL A 299 -10.22 4.02 5.47
CA VAL A 299 -9.36 2.82 5.40
C VAL A 299 -10.14 1.56 5.75
N VAL A 300 -9.73 0.45 5.15
CA VAL A 300 -10.11 -0.89 5.58
C VAL A 300 -8.89 -1.53 6.22
N ALA A 301 -8.97 -1.79 7.52
CA ALA A 301 -7.83 -2.33 8.29
C ALA A 301 -8.28 -3.43 9.25
N ASN A 302 -7.41 -4.39 9.53
CA ASN A 302 -7.56 -5.27 10.67
C ASN A 302 -7.00 -4.55 11.91
N ALA A 303 -7.81 -4.39 12.96
CA ALA A 303 -7.39 -3.83 14.22
C ALA A 303 -7.11 -4.97 15.21
N GLU A 304 -5.84 -5.28 15.47
CA GLU A 304 -5.42 -6.33 16.39
C GLU A 304 -5.02 -5.72 17.73
N VAL A 305 -5.70 -6.13 18.80
CA VAL A 305 -5.36 -5.80 20.18
C VAL A 305 -4.55 -6.94 20.77
N THR A 306 -3.36 -6.65 21.28
CA THR A 306 -2.52 -7.62 21.99
C THR A 306 -2.13 -7.12 23.38
N LYS A 307 -1.84 -8.05 24.28
CA LYS A 307 -1.47 -7.78 25.68
C LYS A 307 -2.43 -6.81 26.42
N PRO A 308 -3.76 -6.96 26.32
CA PRO A 308 -4.68 -6.12 27.07
C PRO A 308 -4.54 -6.37 28.58
N THR A 309 -4.49 -5.31 29.38
CA THR A 309 -4.28 -5.41 30.84
C THR A 309 -5.56 -5.70 31.63
N THR A 310 -6.73 -5.56 31.01
CA THR A 310 -8.04 -5.73 31.65
C THR A 310 -9.10 -6.01 30.60
N ASP A 311 -10.27 -6.48 31.03
CA ASP A 311 -11.44 -6.63 30.18
C ASP A 311 -11.97 -5.25 29.76
N ALA A 312 -11.99 -4.98 28.46
CA ALA A 312 -12.40 -3.69 27.93
C ALA A 312 -12.86 -3.82 26.48
N TYR A 313 -13.10 -2.68 25.85
CA TYR A 313 -13.35 -2.60 24.42
C TYR A 313 -12.47 -1.53 23.79
N LEU A 314 -12.04 -1.80 22.55
CA LEU A 314 -11.34 -0.86 21.70
C LEU A 314 -12.38 0.00 20.96
N ARG A 315 -12.03 1.25 20.71
CA ARG A 315 -12.69 2.08 19.69
C ARG A 315 -11.66 2.54 18.70
N VAL A 316 -11.98 2.42 17.41
CA VAL A 316 -11.28 3.06 16.31
C VAL A 316 -12.29 3.93 15.58
N THR A 317 -12.09 5.25 15.64
CA THR A 317 -13.08 6.26 15.26
C THR A 317 -12.43 7.36 14.41
N PRO A 318 -13.21 8.20 13.72
CA PRO A 318 -12.66 9.37 13.02
C PRO A 318 -11.91 10.27 14.01
N ALA A 319 -10.75 10.83 13.62
CA ALA A 319 -9.98 11.65 14.55
C ALA A 319 -10.75 12.91 14.95
N GLY A 320 -10.74 13.24 16.25
CA GLY A 320 -11.52 14.33 16.83
C GLY A 320 -12.96 13.94 17.24
N GLN A 321 -13.37 12.69 17.00
CA GLN A 321 -14.67 12.15 17.41
C GLN A 321 -14.46 10.97 18.38
N ASP A 322 -15.32 10.82 19.39
CA ASP A 322 -15.34 9.65 20.29
C ASP A 322 -16.77 9.12 20.52
N PRO A 323 -17.46 8.68 19.44
CA PRO A 323 -18.74 7.99 19.61
C PRO A 323 -18.55 6.78 20.53
N GLN A 324 -19.52 6.53 21.41
CA GLN A 324 -19.50 5.43 22.38
C GLN A 324 -19.89 4.09 21.71
N VAL A 325 -19.21 3.77 20.61
CA VAL A 325 -19.40 2.56 19.80
C VAL A 325 -18.16 1.69 19.91
N ALA A 326 -18.34 0.43 20.29
CA ALA A 326 -17.24 -0.51 20.43
C ALA A 326 -16.81 -0.99 19.04
N THR A 327 -15.51 -1.02 18.77
CA THR A 327 -14.95 -1.74 17.62
C THR A 327 -14.87 -3.22 17.94
N GLN A 328 -14.29 -3.56 19.09
CA GLN A 328 -14.15 -4.96 19.52
C GLN A 328 -14.04 -5.02 21.04
N LEU A 329 -14.54 -6.12 21.62
CA LEU A 329 -14.41 -6.43 23.03
C LEU A 329 -13.28 -7.43 23.23
N PHE A 330 -12.55 -7.29 24.33
CA PHE A 330 -11.45 -8.19 24.67
C PHE A 330 -11.38 -8.42 26.17
N GLY A 331 -10.89 -9.61 26.54
CA GLY A 331 -10.55 -9.96 27.91
C GLY A 331 -9.07 -9.71 28.21
N ALA A 332 -8.72 -9.60 29.49
CA ALA A 332 -7.33 -9.47 29.93
C ALA A 332 -6.44 -10.59 29.36
N GLY A 333 -5.26 -10.23 28.87
CA GLY A 333 -4.29 -11.14 28.26
C GLY A 333 -4.70 -11.80 26.94
N SER A 334 -5.92 -11.58 26.44
CA SER A 334 -6.46 -12.27 25.27
C SER A 334 -6.34 -11.40 24.01
N PRO A 335 -5.54 -11.79 23.01
CA PRO A 335 -5.52 -11.11 21.73
C PRO A 335 -6.85 -11.25 21.00
N VAL A 336 -7.24 -10.21 20.28
CA VAL A 336 -8.41 -10.23 19.40
C VAL A 336 -8.17 -9.29 18.24
N ALA A 337 -8.74 -9.64 17.09
CA ALA A 337 -8.75 -8.77 15.93
C ALA A 337 -10.16 -8.67 15.34
N ASN A 338 -10.46 -7.49 14.80
CA ASN A 338 -11.69 -7.21 14.08
C ASN A 338 -11.37 -6.27 12.90
N LEU A 339 -12.08 -6.45 11.79
CA LEU A 339 -12.04 -5.52 10.66
C LEU A 339 -12.66 -4.18 11.05
N VAL A 340 -11.99 -3.10 10.66
CA VAL A 340 -12.49 -1.74 10.76
C VAL A 340 -12.56 -1.11 9.38
N MET A 341 -13.69 -0.44 9.13
CA MET A 341 -13.86 0.49 8.01
C MET A 341 -13.96 1.89 8.61
N ALA A 342 -12.81 2.58 8.71
CA ALA A 342 -12.72 3.82 9.47
C ALA A 342 -12.57 5.03 8.55
N LYS A 343 -13.48 6.01 8.69
CA LYS A 343 -13.33 7.33 8.08
C LYS A 343 -12.04 7.99 8.56
N VAL A 344 -11.27 8.57 7.65
CA VAL A 344 -10.06 9.33 7.99
C VAL A 344 -10.29 10.83 7.85
N THR A 345 -9.89 11.59 8.85
CA THR A 345 -10.11 13.06 8.92
C THR A 345 -8.79 13.80 8.96
N GLY A 346 -8.80 15.09 8.64
CA GLY A 346 -7.59 15.93 8.59
C GLY A 346 -7.29 16.46 7.18
N SER A 347 -6.06 16.92 6.98
CA SER A 347 -5.61 17.49 5.71
C SER A 347 -5.20 16.41 4.71
N SER A 348 -5.02 16.78 3.45
CA SER A 348 -4.50 15.89 2.41
C SER A 348 -3.04 15.45 2.61
N THR A 349 -2.38 15.87 3.69
CA THR A 349 -1.02 15.42 4.05
C THR A 349 -0.97 14.81 5.45
N ASP A 350 -2.10 14.82 6.17
CA ASP A 350 -2.20 14.32 7.54
C ASP A 350 -3.62 13.84 7.84
N ARG A 351 -3.99 12.71 7.23
CA ARG A 351 -5.24 11.99 7.50
C ARG A 351 -5.04 11.05 8.68
N ARG A 352 -5.98 11.10 9.63
CA ARG A 352 -5.89 10.39 10.91
C ARG A 352 -7.17 9.66 11.28
N VAL A 353 -7.00 8.65 12.13
CA VAL A 353 -8.04 8.05 12.98
C VAL A 353 -7.70 8.31 14.44
N GLN A 354 -8.62 7.98 15.34
CA GLN A 354 -8.41 7.98 16.78
C GLN A 354 -8.64 6.58 17.34
N ALA A 355 -7.81 6.17 18.30
CA ALA A 355 -7.98 4.93 19.03
C ALA A 355 -7.91 5.14 20.55
N LYS A 356 -8.72 4.37 21.29
CA LYS A 356 -8.65 4.25 22.75
C LYS A 356 -9.26 2.93 23.22
N VAL A 357 -8.90 2.52 24.42
CA VAL A 357 -9.58 1.44 25.13
C VAL A 357 -10.46 2.01 26.25
N SER A 358 -11.55 1.32 26.60
CA SER A 358 -12.46 1.82 27.65
C SER A 358 -11.91 1.70 29.07
N ARG A 359 -11.00 0.75 29.32
CA ARG A 359 -10.31 0.54 30.60
C ARG A 359 -8.90 0.01 30.34
N GLY A 360 -7.96 0.30 31.25
CA GLY A 360 -6.59 -0.21 31.20
C GLY A 360 -5.80 0.25 29.97
N SER A 361 -4.97 -0.65 29.44
CA SER A 361 -4.14 -0.42 28.26
C SER A 361 -3.97 -1.69 27.43
N ALA A 362 -3.57 -1.54 26.17
CA ALA A 362 -3.18 -2.64 25.32
C ALA A 362 -2.16 -2.19 24.26
N GLN A 363 -1.62 -3.12 23.48
CA GLN A 363 -0.95 -2.82 22.21
C GLN A 363 -1.98 -2.92 21.09
N LEU A 364 -1.95 -1.97 20.16
CA LEU A 364 -2.79 -1.95 18.97
C LEU A 364 -1.90 -2.06 17.74
N HIS A 365 -2.27 -2.96 16.83
CA HIS A 365 -1.77 -3.00 15.46
C HIS A 365 -2.91 -2.65 14.51
N LEU A 366 -2.65 -1.75 13.56
CA LEU A 366 -3.55 -1.47 12.44
C LEU A 366 -2.89 -1.93 11.16
N ASP A 367 -3.45 -2.96 10.55
CA ASP A 367 -2.94 -3.56 9.32
C ASP A 367 -3.92 -3.28 8.18
N VAL A 368 -3.54 -2.39 7.27
CA VAL A 368 -4.40 -1.86 6.21
C VAL A 368 -4.45 -2.85 5.04
N ALA A 369 -5.64 -3.26 4.64
CA ALA A 369 -5.90 -4.11 3.47
C ALA A 369 -6.37 -3.32 2.24
N GLY A 370 -6.72 -2.04 2.42
CA GLY A 370 -7.04 -1.12 1.35
C GLY A 370 -7.59 0.20 1.88
N TYR A 371 -7.90 1.11 0.97
CA TYR A 371 -8.44 2.42 1.30
C TYR A 371 -9.45 2.87 0.26
N PHE A 372 -10.27 3.84 0.66
CA PHE A 372 -11.29 4.44 -0.18
C PHE A 372 -10.85 5.83 -0.66
N LEU A 373 -11.08 6.11 -1.93
CA LEU A 373 -10.80 7.39 -2.57
C LEU A 373 -12.04 7.89 -3.31
N ASP A 374 -12.15 9.19 -3.53
CA ASP A 374 -13.10 9.71 -4.51
C ASP A 374 -12.90 8.98 -5.87
N GLY A 375 -13.98 8.56 -6.51
CA GLY A 375 -13.94 7.84 -7.79
C GLY A 375 -13.20 8.55 -8.93
N SER A 376 -12.97 9.87 -8.82
CA SER A 376 -12.13 10.62 -9.77
C SER A 376 -10.66 10.75 -9.37
N SER A 377 -10.27 10.28 -8.19
CA SER A 377 -8.89 10.32 -7.71
C SER A 377 -8.09 9.15 -8.24
N GLY A 378 -6.82 9.38 -8.61
CA GLY A 378 -5.89 8.30 -8.94
C GLY A 378 -5.59 7.45 -7.71
N THR A 379 -5.15 6.22 -7.92
CA THR A 379 -5.12 5.16 -6.90
C THR A 379 -4.09 5.37 -5.79
N GLY A 380 -3.29 6.45 -5.84
CA GLY A 380 -2.12 6.62 -4.98
C GLY A 380 -0.82 6.08 -5.58
N PHE A 381 -0.91 5.34 -6.68
CA PHE A 381 0.23 4.74 -7.36
C PHE A 381 0.65 5.55 -8.58
N GLY A 382 1.94 5.83 -8.68
CA GLY A 382 2.57 6.45 -9.84
C GLY A 382 3.38 5.44 -10.66
N ALA A 383 4.09 5.97 -11.63
CA ALA A 383 5.15 5.25 -12.32
C ALA A 383 6.22 6.22 -12.79
N ASP A 384 7.41 5.68 -13.02
CA ASP A 384 8.50 6.39 -13.66
C ASP A 384 8.89 5.72 -14.98
N VAL A 385 9.31 6.54 -15.94
CA VAL A 385 9.74 6.10 -17.27
C VAL A 385 10.92 6.94 -17.72
N SER A 386 11.79 6.34 -18.53
CA SER A 386 12.92 7.03 -19.15
C SER A 386 13.29 6.35 -20.45
N TRP A 387 14.46 6.65 -21.01
CA TRP A 387 15.03 5.82 -22.05
C TRP A 387 15.40 4.43 -21.49
N PRO A 388 15.18 3.33 -22.23
CA PRO A 388 14.71 3.25 -23.62
C PRO A 388 13.19 3.12 -23.79
N GLN A 389 12.39 3.31 -22.75
CA GLN A 389 10.93 3.13 -22.78
C GLN A 389 10.22 4.21 -23.63
N GLY A 390 10.26 4.12 -24.95
CA GLY A 390 9.60 5.11 -25.84
C GLY A 390 9.06 4.53 -27.15
N GLY A 391 8.68 5.42 -28.06
CA GLY A 391 8.22 5.06 -29.42
C GLY A 391 6.76 4.62 -29.54
N SER A 392 6.13 4.12 -28.47
CA SER A 392 4.69 3.79 -28.43
C SER A 392 4.09 4.10 -27.07
N SER A 393 2.86 4.62 -27.04
CA SER A 393 2.11 4.85 -25.80
C SER A 393 1.75 3.55 -25.07
N SER A 394 1.75 2.40 -25.76
CA SER A 394 1.55 1.09 -25.14
C SER A 394 2.68 0.68 -24.19
N ASN A 395 3.83 1.37 -24.25
CA ASN A 395 4.98 1.09 -23.41
C ASN A 395 4.84 1.74 -22.02
N TYR A 396 3.83 2.59 -21.83
CA TYR A 396 3.64 3.33 -20.59
C TYR A 396 2.53 2.73 -19.73
N PRO A 397 2.68 2.76 -18.39
CA PRO A 397 1.58 2.51 -17.48
C PRO A 397 0.40 3.45 -17.73
N VAL A 398 -0.80 3.01 -17.38
CA VAL A 398 -2.03 3.79 -17.54
C VAL A 398 -2.74 3.96 -16.20
N GLY A 399 -3.50 5.04 -16.05
CA GLY A 399 -4.29 5.32 -14.83
C GLY A 399 -3.45 5.72 -13.61
N GLN A 400 -2.16 6.02 -13.81
CA GLN A 400 -1.26 6.45 -12.76
C GLN A 400 -1.69 7.79 -12.13
N ALA A 401 -1.50 7.91 -10.82
CA ALA A 401 -1.76 9.13 -10.07
C ALA A 401 -0.77 10.25 -10.43
N PHE A 402 0.48 9.89 -10.71
CA PHE A 402 1.56 10.79 -11.15
C PHE A 402 2.55 10.03 -12.03
N GLY A 403 3.26 10.74 -12.89
CA GLY A 403 4.35 10.23 -13.71
C GLY A 403 5.66 10.96 -13.39
N ILE A 404 6.76 10.20 -13.28
CA ILE A 404 8.12 10.75 -13.22
C ILE A 404 8.85 10.43 -14.53
N VAL A 405 9.53 11.41 -15.10
CA VAL A 405 10.22 11.26 -16.39
C VAL A 405 11.71 11.51 -16.25
N GLY A 406 12.53 10.54 -16.65
CA GLY A 406 13.98 10.70 -16.72
C GLY A 406 14.35 11.60 -17.88
N VAL A 407 15.11 12.66 -17.64
CA VAL A 407 15.52 13.58 -18.72
C VAL A 407 16.76 13.10 -19.47
N ASN A 408 17.43 12.08 -18.94
CA ASN A 408 18.68 11.53 -19.46
C ASN A 408 18.49 10.20 -20.19
N HIS A 409 19.43 9.87 -21.08
CA HIS A 409 19.52 8.59 -21.79
C HIS A 409 20.48 7.66 -21.02
N GLY A 410 20.21 7.48 -19.72
CA GLY A 410 21.00 6.62 -18.82
C GLY A 410 22.36 7.16 -18.37
N LEU A 411 22.79 8.35 -18.84
CA LEU A 411 23.99 9.02 -18.34
C LEU A 411 23.71 10.47 -17.99
N ALA A 412 24.37 10.99 -16.94
CA ALA A 412 24.20 12.37 -16.48
C ALA A 412 24.47 13.45 -17.56
N ASN A 413 25.11 13.10 -18.68
CA ASN A 413 25.51 14.04 -19.73
C ASN A 413 24.80 13.85 -21.07
N ASN A 414 23.80 12.95 -21.19
CA ASN A 414 23.08 12.71 -22.45
C ASN A 414 21.57 12.96 -22.30
N THR A 415 20.89 13.15 -23.43
CA THR A 415 19.48 13.59 -23.49
C THR A 415 18.59 12.42 -23.85
N ASN A 416 17.46 12.28 -23.14
CA ASN A 416 16.43 11.30 -23.45
C ASN A 416 15.71 11.64 -24.77
N ASP A 417 15.85 10.76 -25.76
CA ASP A 417 15.26 10.92 -27.09
C ASP A 417 13.71 10.89 -27.08
N PHE A 418 13.10 10.36 -26.02
CA PHE A 418 11.65 10.22 -25.87
C PHE A 418 11.02 11.22 -24.89
N LEU A 419 11.79 12.20 -24.42
CA LEU A 419 11.39 13.11 -23.34
C LEU A 419 10.04 13.79 -23.59
N ALA A 420 9.82 14.38 -24.78
CA ALA A 420 8.56 15.06 -25.09
C ALA A 420 7.34 14.13 -25.03
N GLN A 421 7.48 12.88 -25.53
CA GLN A 421 6.42 11.88 -25.50
C GLN A 421 6.09 11.47 -24.05
N GLN A 422 7.12 11.26 -23.24
CA GLN A 422 6.97 10.84 -21.84
C GLN A 422 6.43 11.96 -20.96
N LEU A 423 6.80 13.22 -21.21
CA LEU A 423 6.20 14.38 -20.54
C LEU A 423 4.70 14.50 -20.85
N ALA A 424 4.30 14.26 -22.10
CA ALA A 424 2.88 14.25 -22.47
C ALA A 424 2.12 13.13 -21.76
N TRP A 425 2.71 11.94 -21.65
CA TRP A 425 2.16 10.83 -20.86
C TRP A 425 2.00 11.22 -19.38
N ALA A 426 3.05 11.73 -18.75
CA ALA A 426 3.03 12.12 -17.35
C ALA A 426 2.02 13.26 -17.07
N GLY A 427 1.84 14.18 -18.02
CA GLY A 427 0.81 15.24 -17.96
C GLY A 427 -0.63 14.70 -17.95
N GLY A 428 -0.84 13.49 -18.50
CA GLY A 428 -2.12 12.78 -18.47
C GLY A 428 -2.45 12.09 -17.15
N SER A 429 -1.59 12.19 -16.13
CA SER A 429 -1.80 11.51 -14.84
C SER A 429 -3.07 11.99 -14.14
N VAL A 430 -3.76 11.06 -13.46
CA VAL A 430 -5.08 11.30 -12.86
C VAL A 430 -4.98 12.29 -11.70
N GLY A 431 -3.91 12.26 -10.92
CA GLY A 431 -3.77 12.98 -9.65
C GLY A 431 -4.31 12.16 -8.49
N GLY A 432 -4.84 12.81 -7.45
CA GLY A 432 -5.38 12.11 -6.29
C GLY A 432 -4.34 11.83 -5.19
N THR A 433 -3.17 12.46 -5.25
CA THR A 433 -2.23 12.54 -4.12
C THR A 433 -1.71 13.96 -4.01
N SER A 434 -0.89 14.25 -3.00
CA SER A 434 -0.17 15.52 -2.92
C SER A 434 1.11 15.56 -3.78
N GLN A 435 1.39 14.49 -4.55
CA GLN A 435 2.45 14.48 -5.53
C GLN A 435 2.08 15.35 -6.74
N PRO A 436 3.04 16.11 -7.32
CA PRO A 436 2.83 16.70 -8.63
C PRO A 436 2.51 15.61 -9.66
N LYS A 437 1.54 15.89 -10.55
CA LYS A 437 1.15 14.97 -11.62
C LYS A 437 2.32 14.60 -12.54
N THR A 438 3.23 15.54 -12.76
CA THR A 438 4.44 15.37 -13.56
C THR A 438 5.64 15.78 -12.75
N GLN A 439 6.62 14.90 -12.68
CA GLN A 439 7.90 15.09 -12.00
C GLN A 439 9.02 14.65 -12.92
N LEU A 440 10.24 15.05 -12.61
CA LEU A 440 11.42 14.73 -13.41
C LEU A 440 12.46 14.06 -12.54
N TYR A 441 13.26 13.18 -13.13
CA TYR A 441 14.48 12.71 -12.50
C TYR A 441 15.68 12.88 -13.44
N VAL A 442 16.86 12.98 -12.84
CA VAL A 442 18.13 13.15 -13.54
C VAL A 442 19.12 12.11 -13.03
N ASN A 443 19.74 11.37 -13.94
CA ASN A 443 20.87 10.49 -13.60
C ASN A 443 22.01 11.36 -13.08
N THR A 444 22.55 11.03 -11.90
CA THR A 444 23.64 11.79 -11.30
C THR A 444 24.97 11.04 -11.38
N ALA A 445 26.07 11.79 -11.32
CA ALA A 445 27.42 11.24 -11.33
C ALA A 445 28.41 12.27 -10.76
N ASN A 446 29.58 11.81 -10.34
CA ASN A 446 30.76 12.63 -10.07
C ASN A 446 32.03 11.96 -10.66
N PRO A 447 32.34 12.20 -11.95
CA PRO A 447 33.34 11.43 -12.70
C PRO A 447 34.80 11.85 -12.47
N GLY A 448 35.09 12.74 -11.52
CA GLY A 448 36.47 13.25 -11.38
C GLY A 448 37.49 12.15 -11.04
N GLN A 449 37.11 11.13 -10.25
CA GLN A 449 37.95 9.95 -10.04
C GLN A 449 38.17 9.16 -11.35
N TYR A 450 37.13 9.00 -12.16
CA TYR A 450 37.23 8.35 -13.47
C TYR A 450 38.23 9.06 -14.38
N PHE A 451 38.18 10.40 -14.46
CA PHE A 451 39.14 11.18 -15.24
C PHE A 451 40.57 11.15 -14.69
N LYS A 452 40.71 10.99 -13.37
CA LYS A 452 42.01 10.81 -12.72
C LYS A 452 42.63 9.46 -13.10
N ASP A 453 41.81 8.42 -13.14
CA ASP A 453 42.25 7.07 -13.48
C ASP A 453 42.42 6.88 -15.00
N HIS A 454 41.79 7.72 -15.82
CA HIS A 454 41.83 7.70 -17.29
C HIS A 454 42.27 9.06 -17.86
N PRO A 455 43.56 9.45 -17.72
CA PRO A 455 44.04 10.78 -18.06
C PRO A 455 43.97 11.13 -19.56
N SER A 456 43.86 10.12 -20.44
CA SER A 456 43.67 10.31 -21.89
C SER A 456 42.26 10.76 -22.28
N ASN A 457 41.28 10.63 -21.37
CA ASN A 457 39.89 10.93 -21.69
C ASN A 457 39.65 12.43 -21.65
N SER A 458 38.76 12.91 -22.54
CA SER A 458 38.37 14.32 -22.56
C SER A 458 37.72 14.74 -21.24
N ARG A 459 38.21 15.84 -20.67
CA ARG A 459 37.70 16.44 -19.43
C ARG A 459 36.80 17.64 -19.70
N ALA A 460 36.28 17.80 -20.92
CA ALA A 460 35.48 18.96 -21.34
C ALA A 460 34.24 19.18 -20.46
N SER A 461 33.71 18.11 -19.86
CA SER A 461 32.54 18.16 -18.98
C SER A 461 32.89 18.48 -17.51
N TRP A 462 34.17 18.56 -17.15
CA TRP A 462 34.66 18.87 -15.81
C TRP A 462 34.93 20.38 -15.65
N PRO A 463 34.43 21.04 -14.59
CA PRO A 463 34.58 22.47 -14.42
C PRO A 463 36.04 22.87 -14.12
N THR A 464 36.39 24.09 -14.52
CA THR A 464 37.71 24.70 -14.27
C THR A 464 37.62 26.02 -13.49
N ASN A 465 36.41 26.53 -13.30
CA ASN A 465 36.09 27.76 -12.58
C ASN A 465 34.64 27.66 -12.07
N ASN A 466 34.12 28.71 -11.43
CA ASN A 466 32.73 28.77 -10.95
C ASN A 466 31.77 29.40 -11.97
N VAL A 467 32.10 29.40 -13.27
CA VAL A 467 31.24 29.94 -14.33
C VAL A 467 30.45 28.80 -14.95
N ASP A 468 29.13 28.91 -14.97
CA ASP A 468 28.23 27.93 -15.55
C ASP A 468 28.11 28.08 -17.08
N PRO A 469 27.45 27.15 -17.79
CA PRO A 469 27.37 27.20 -19.25
C PRO A 469 26.63 28.44 -19.82
N SER A 470 25.90 29.20 -19.00
CA SER A 470 25.30 30.48 -19.42
C SER A 470 26.28 31.66 -19.34
N GLY A 471 27.43 31.46 -18.70
CA GLY A 471 28.38 32.53 -18.38
C GLY A 471 28.15 33.18 -17.00
N ALA A 472 27.18 32.70 -16.22
CA ALA A 472 26.94 33.21 -14.87
C ALA A 472 27.91 32.61 -13.85
N THR A 473 28.34 33.40 -12.87
CA THR A 473 29.21 32.91 -11.78
C THR A 473 28.37 32.37 -10.63
N ALA A 474 28.48 31.07 -10.35
CA ALA A 474 27.78 30.39 -9.26
C ALA A 474 28.43 30.68 -7.90
N ARG A 475 27.60 30.90 -6.87
CA ARG A 475 28.06 31.05 -5.48
C ARG A 475 28.34 29.68 -4.87
N ASN A 476 29.56 29.19 -5.04
CA ASN A 476 30.00 27.89 -4.53
C ASN A 476 30.37 27.97 -3.02
N PRO A 477 29.68 27.22 -2.14
CA PRO A 477 29.92 27.26 -0.69
C PRO A 477 31.26 26.63 -0.28
N TYR A 478 31.90 25.86 -1.16
CA TYR A 478 33.20 25.24 -0.91
C TYR A 478 34.39 26.12 -1.35
N GLY A 479 34.12 27.26 -1.99
CA GLY A 479 35.14 28.14 -2.56
C GLY A 479 35.26 28.02 -4.08
N THR A 480 36.40 28.40 -4.64
CA THR A 480 36.58 28.50 -6.09
C THR A 480 37.03 27.16 -6.68
N CYS A 481 36.31 26.63 -7.66
CA CYS A 481 36.84 25.57 -8.52
C CYS A 481 37.99 26.13 -9.35
N VAL A 482 39.11 25.41 -9.41
CA VAL A 482 40.32 25.82 -10.15
C VAL A 482 40.76 24.70 -11.08
N PRO A 483 41.41 24.99 -12.22
CA PRO A 483 41.83 23.94 -13.15
C PRO A 483 43.00 23.09 -12.60
N GLY A 484 43.22 21.92 -13.20
CA GLY A 484 44.35 21.03 -12.92
C GLY A 484 43.95 19.68 -12.31
N ASP A 485 44.92 18.78 -12.11
CA ASP A 485 44.63 17.41 -11.64
C ASP A 485 44.09 17.36 -10.21
N ALA A 486 44.47 18.32 -9.35
CA ALA A 486 43.92 18.45 -8.01
C ALA A 486 42.41 18.77 -8.02
N ALA A 487 41.93 19.40 -9.09
CA ALA A 487 40.52 19.74 -9.26
C ALA A 487 39.62 18.50 -9.31
N LEU A 488 40.13 17.40 -9.89
CA LEU A 488 39.40 16.16 -10.15
C LEU A 488 38.88 15.48 -8.87
N THR A 489 39.50 15.75 -7.73
CA THR A 489 39.11 15.19 -6.43
C THR A 489 38.86 16.29 -5.40
N SER A 490 38.44 17.48 -5.86
CA SER A 490 38.13 18.63 -5.01
C SER A 490 36.62 18.77 -4.78
N THR A 491 36.22 19.24 -3.60
CA THR A 491 34.81 19.52 -3.29
C THR A 491 34.28 20.71 -4.09
N GLN A 492 35.13 21.72 -4.35
CA GLN A 492 34.79 22.90 -5.14
C GLN A 492 34.34 22.52 -6.55
N CYS A 493 35.15 21.73 -7.26
CA CYS A 493 34.82 21.31 -8.63
C CYS A 493 33.77 20.21 -8.67
N SER A 494 33.67 19.35 -7.65
CA SER A 494 32.56 18.39 -7.53
C SER A 494 31.21 19.10 -7.41
N TRP A 495 31.14 20.16 -6.59
CA TRP A 495 29.95 21.00 -6.46
C TRP A 495 29.62 21.71 -7.76
N MET A 496 30.61 22.33 -8.39
CA MET A 496 30.40 23.03 -9.66
C MET A 496 30.00 22.08 -10.80
N TYR A 497 30.51 20.85 -10.79
CA TYR A 497 30.09 19.82 -11.75
C TYR A 497 28.59 19.54 -11.63
N GLY A 498 28.10 19.39 -10.39
CA GLY A 498 26.68 19.24 -10.11
C GLY A 498 25.86 20.44 -10.59
N TRP A 499 26.29 21.66 -10.29
CA TRP A 499 25.64 22.88 -10.79
C TRP A 499 25.51 22.87 -12.32
N ASN A 500 26.61 22.58 -13.03
CA ASN A 500 26.63 22.56 -14.49
C ASN A 500 25.73 21.46 -15.07
N ARG A 501 25.68 20.28 -14.46
CA ARG A 501 24.78 19.20 -14.91
C ARG A 501 23.32 19.57 -14.73
N ALA A 502 22.94 20.10 -13.58
CA ALA A 502 21.57 20.57 -13.36
C ALA A 502 21.19 21.74 -14.30
N TYR A 503 22.15 22.61 -14.65
CA TYR A 503 21.96 23.60 -15.71
C TYR A 503 21.62 22.93 -17.05
N ASP A 504 22.44 21.98 -17.49
CA ASP A 504 22.22 21.27 -18.75
C ASP A 504 20.86 20.56 -18.73
N ASP A 505 20.51 19.89 -17.63
CA ASP A 505 19.23 19.20 -17.42
C ASP A 505 18.03 20.13 -17.60
N ALA A 506 18.11 21.35 -17.06
CA ALA A 506 17.03 22.31 -17.13
C ALA A 506 16.95 23.06 -18.47
N GLN A 507 18.10 23.43 -19.06
CA GLN A 507 18.15 24.41 -20.15
C GLN A 507 18.42 23.77 -21.52
N SER A 508 19.16 22.67 -21.56
CA SER A 508 19.70 22.12 -22.81
C SER A 508 18.91 20.92 -23.32
N ARG A 509 18.06 20.30 -22.48
CA ARG A 509 17.36 19.04 -22.80
C ARG A 509 15.93 19.21 -23.33
N GLY A 510 15.42 20.43 -23.41
CA GLY A 510 14.08 20.70 -23.93
C GLY A 510 12.94 20.61 -22.90
N VAL A 511 13.25 20.76 -21.61
CA VAL A 511 12.24 20.86 -20.55
C VAL A 511 11.66 22.29 -20.53
N ALA A 512 10.37 22.44 -20.85
CA ALA A 512 9.71 23.73 -20.78
C ALA A 512 9.42 24.12 -19.32
N SER A 513 9.74 25.36 -18.92
CA SER A 513 9.55 25.86 -17.54
C SER A 513 10.16 24.94 -16.46
N PRO A 514 11.47 24.65 -16.51
CA PRO A 514 12.11 23.69 -15.61
C PRO A 514 11.93 24.02 -14.12
N GLY A 515 11.72 25.29 -13.79
CA GLY A 515 11.40 25.79 -12.45
C GLY A 515 10.09 25.29 -11.84
N SER A 516 9.12 24.79 -12.63
CA SER A 516 7.83 24.35 -12.09
C SER A 516 7.82 22.91 -11.58
N TYR A 517 8.87 22.13 -11.82
CA TYR A 517 8.89 20.70 -11.52
C TYR A 517 9.55 20.36 -10.19
N ARG A 518 9.17 19.20 -9.67
CA ARG A 518 10.01 18.43 -8.75
C ARG A 518 11.06 17.69 -9.56
N TRP A 519 12.33 17.84 -9.17
CA TRP A 519 13.48 17.10 -9.71
C TRP A 519 14.01 16.11 -8.69
N TRP A 520 14.08 14.84 -9.07
CA TRP A 520 14.69 13.77 -8.30
C TRP A 520 16.12 13.53 -8.77
N LEU A 521 17.06 13.62 -7.85
CA LEU A 521 18.46 13.32 -8.07
C LEU A 521 18.64 11.81 -7.94
N ASP A 522 18.74 11.12 -9.07
CA ASP A 522 18.92 9.68 -9.14
C ASP A 522 20.37 9.31 -8.82
N ALA A 523 20.56 8.74 -7.63
CA ALA A 523 21.83 8.55 -6.96
C ALA A 523 22.08 7.06 -6.67
N GLU A 524 22.51 6.35 -7.71
CA GLU A 524 22.73 4.89 -7.72
C GLU A 524 24.18 4.51 -8.02
N THR A 525 24.55 3.27 -7.71
CA THR A 525 25.93 2.78 -7.83
C THR A 525 26.40 2.56 -9.27
N ASP A 526 25.48 2.53 -10.24
CA ASP A 526 25.79 2.43 -11.67
C ASP A 526 26.40 3.72 -12.25
N GLY A 527 26.33 4.83 -11.50
CA GLY A 527 26.97 6.10 -11.85
C GLY A 527 28.50 6.09 -11.68
N SER A 528 29.18 7.00 -12.39
CA SER A 528 30.60 7.27 -12.13
C SER A 528 30.76 8.13 -10.89
N TRP A 529 31.32 7.59 -9.81
CA TRP A 529 31.41 8.29 -8.51
C TRP A 529 32.85 8.48 -8.01
N GLN A 530 33.01 9.41 -7.07
CA GLN A 530 34.25 9.60 -6.32
C GLN A 530 34.38 8.57 -5.21
N LYS A 531 35.62 8.37 -4.75
CA LYS A 531 35.95 7.46 -3.64
C LYS A 531 35.43 7.91 -2.28
N THR A 532 35.07 9.19 -2.11
CA THR A 532 34.66 9.73 -0.82
C THR A 532 33.26 10.32 -0.87
N ALA A 533 32.47 10.02 0.16
CA ALA A 533 31.11 10.49 0.29
C ALA A 533 31.00 12.02 0.33
N ALA A 534 32.01 12.73 0.84
CA ALA A 534 32.00 14.20 0.86
C ALA A 534 32.01 14.80 -0.54
N LEU A 535 32.78 14.23 -1.47
CA LEU A 535 32.83 14.70 -2.85
C LEU A 535 31.53 14.39 -3.61
N ASN A 536 30.96 13.19 -3.39
CA ASN A 536 29.70 12.80 -4.00
C ASN A 536 28.54 13.69 -3.51
N ARG A 537 28.47 13.98 -2.20
CA ARG A 537 27.49 14.91 -1.63
C ARG A 537 27.63 16.32 -2.21
N ALA A 538 28.86 16.83 -2.37
CA ALA A 538 29.09 18.15 -2.94
C ALA A 538 28.44 18.29 -4.32
N THR A 539 28.50 17.25 -5.16
CA THR A 539 27.81 17.24 -6.46
C THR A 539 26.29 17.36 -6.32
N LEU A 540 25.65 16.55 -5.48
CA LEU A 540 24.19 16.65 -5.29
C LEU A 540 23.79 18.00 -4.67
N GLU A 541 24.62 18.58 -3.80
CA GLU A 541 24.40 19.92 -3.25
C GLU A 541 24.46 21.01 -4.33
N GLY A 542 25.36 20.87 -5.31
CA GLY A 542 25.46 21.76 -6.46
C GLY A 542 24.24 21.66 -7.38
N MET A 543 23.81 20.43 -7.69
CA MET A 543 22.58 20.18 -8.47
C MET A 543 21.36 20.78 -7.75
N THR A 544 21.23 20.52 -6.45
CA THR A 544 20.15 21.05 -5.61
C THR A 544 20.15 22.58 -5.62
N ALA A 545 21.32 23.21 -5.46
CA ALA A 545 21.43 24.67 -5.44
C ALA A 545 20.97 25.30 -6.77
N TYR A 546 21.33 24.70 -7.90
CA TYR A 546 20.88 25.19 -9.20
C TYR A 546 19.36 25.03 -9.37
N PHE A 547 18.80 23.84 -9.11
CA PHE A 547 17.35 23.62 -9.25
C PHE A 547 16.54 24.57 -8.37
N VAL A 548 16.96 24.79 -7.13
CA VAL A 548 16.32 25.77 -6.23
C VAL A 548 16.46 27.20 -6.78
N SER A 549 17.58 27.56 -7.40
CA SER A 549 17.81 28.91 -7.94
C SER A 549 16.84 29.27 -9.07
N ILE A 550 16.33 28.28 -9.81
CA ILE A 550 15.34 28.48 -10.89
C ILE A 550 13.89 28.32 -10.41
N GLY A 551 13.67 28.22 -9.09
CA GLY A 551 12.35 28.03 -8.47
C GLY A 551 11.87 26.58 -8.40
N ALA A 552 12.66 25.63 -8.91
CA ALA A 552 12.33 24.22 -8.86
C ALA A 552 12.55 23.65 -7.46
N THR A 553 12.08 22.43 -7.26
CA THR A 553 12.14 21.78 -5.97
C THR A 553 12.89 20.43 -6.13
N ALA A 554 13.94 20.18 -5.32
CA ALA A 554 14.76 18.96 -5.44
C ALA A 554 14.42 17.85 -4.41
N GLY A 555 14.59 16.59 -4.78
CA GLY A 555 14.52 15.41 -3.91
C GLY A 555 15.64 14.43 -4.28
N VAL A 556 15.86 13.41 -3.47
CA VAL A 556 16.91 12.38 -3.71
C VAL A 556 16.29 11.00 -3.87
N TYR A 557 16.76 10.26 -4.85
CA TYR A 557 16.39 8.87 -5.12
C TYR A 557 17.57 7.93 -4.94
N SER A 558 17.37 6.83 -4.23
CA SER A 558 18.36 5.76 -4.04
C SER A 558 17.74 4.59 -3.28
N SER A 559 18.40 3.43 -3.31
CA SER A 559 18.22 2.42 -2.25
C SER A 559 18.99 2.85 -0.98
N PRO A 560 18.52 2.50 0.24
CA PRO A 560 19.24 2.86 1.47
C PRO A 560 20.69 2.33 1.53
N SER A 561 20.94 1.17 0.93
CA SER A 561 22.27 0.54 0.85
C SER A 561 23.24 1.31 -0.05
N GLU A 562 22.79 1.72 -1.24
CA GLU A 562 23.61 2.48 -2.17
C GLU A 562 23.86 3.88 -1.63
N TRP A 563 22.83 4.51 -1.05
CA TRP A 563 22.99 5.81 -0.41
C TRP A 563 24.06 5.79 0.70
N SER A 564 24.00 4.79 1.58
CA SER A 564 24.98 4.60 2.64
C SER A 564 26.40 4.43 2.07
N THR A 565 26.53 3.68 0.98
CA THR A 565 27.81 3.41 0.30
C THR A 565 28.38 4.66 -0.35
N LEU A 566 27.57 5.41 -1.09
CA LEU A 566 28.02 6.52 -1.93
C LEU A 566 28.09 7.86 -1.19
N PHE A 567 27.15 8.11 -0.28
CA PHE A 567 26.94 9.43 0.34
C PHE A 567 27.01 9.40 1.86
N GLY A 568 26.92 8.22 2.49
CA GLY A 568 27.03 8.06 3.94
C GLY A 568 26.09 8.99 4.73
N THR A 569 26.54 9.40 5.92
CA THR A 569 25.76 10.35 6.74
C THR A 569 25.83 11.77 6.15
N VAL A 570 24.66 12.37 5.95
CA VAL A 570 24.52 13.77 5.53
C VAL A 570 24.54 14.68 6.77
N PRO A 571 25.48 15.65 6.87
CA PRO A 571 25.51 16.61 7.97
C PRO A 571 24.30 17.55 7.97
N SER A 572 23.89 18.03 9.14
CA SER A 572 22.78 19.00 9.26
C SER A 572 23.01 20.35 8.58
N SER A 573 24.27 20.69 8.28
CA SER A 573 24.66 21.87 7.52
C SER A 573 24.50 21.71 6.00
N SER A 574 24.32 20.49 5.51
CA SER A 574 24.16 20.19 4.08
C SER A 574 22.77 20.59 3.60
N THR A 575 22.68 21.12 2.37
CA THR A 575 21.39 21.37 1.72
C THR A 575 20.61 20.08 1.43
N LEU A 576 21.27 18.92 1.49
CA LEU A 576 20.64 17.62 1.31
C LEU A 576 19.85 17.15 2.55
N TYR A 577 20.16 17.67 3.75
CA TYR A 577 19.72 17.10 5.04
C TYR A 577 18.20 16.86 5.13
N ARG A 578 17.36 17.73 4.58
CA ARG A 578 15.88 17.60 4.63
C ARG A 578 15.23 17.36 3.28
N LEU A 579 16.00 17.03 2.25
CA LEU A 579 15.42 16.81 0.94
C LEU A 579 14.47 15.61 0.98
N PRO A 580 13.29 15.71 0.34
CA PRO A 580 12.41 14.57 0.11
C PRO A 580 13.16 13.32 -0.36
N SER A 581 12.77 12.14 0.14
CA SER A 581 13.33 10.87 -0.32
C SER A 581 12.34 10.10 -1.20
N TRP A 582 12.85 9.58 -2.29
CA TRP A 582 12.25 8.56 -3.13
C TRP A 582 13.06 7.28 -2.95
N ILE A 583 12.44 6.24 -2.38
CA ILE A 583 13.16 5.04 -1.95
C ILE A 583 13.00 3.92 -2.97
N ALA A 584 14.10 3.36 -3.46
CA ALA A 584 14.07 2.14 -4.26
C ALA A 584 13.95 0.90 -3.37
N VAL A 585 12.98 0.03 -3.65
CA VAL A 585 12.91 -1.33 -3.06
C VAL A 585 13.07 -2.45 -4.10
N GLY A 586 13.23 -2.11 -5.37
CA GLY A 586 13.48 -3.08 -6.45
C GLY A 586 12.38 -4.13 -6.59
N ALA A 587 12.80 -5.39 -6.74
CA ALA A 587 11.90 -6.53 -6.96
C ALA A 587 11.17 -7.03 -5.70
N ASP A 588 11.40 -6.42 -4.53
CA ASP A 588 10.70 -6.77 -3.28
C ASP A 588 9.19 -6.45 -3.36
N GLY A 589 8.79 -5.64 -4.34
CA GLY A 589 7.41 -5.43 -4.76
C GLY A 589 6.62 -4.44 -3.90
N VAL A 590 5.34 -4.29 -4.23
CA VAL A 590 4.46 -3.24 -3.69
C VAL A 590 4.40 -3.20 -2.15
N ALA A 591 4.33 -4.34 -1.48
CA ALA A 591 4.26 -4.39 -0.01
C ALA A 591 5.52 -3.80 0.65
N ALA A 592 6.69 -4.02 0.05
CA ALA A 592 7.93 -3.43 0.53
C ALA A 592 7.96 -1.90 0.29
N ALA A 593 7.48 -1.42 -0.86
CA ALA A 593 7.36 0.01 -1.14
C ALA A 593 6.39 0.71 -0.17
N GLN A 594 5.22 0.11 0.09
CA GLN A 594 4.24 0.62 1.04
C GLN A 594 4.77 0.67 2.48
N LYS A 595 5.58 -0.33 2.86
CA LYS A 595 6.28 -0.34 4.15
C LYS A 595 7.36 0.75 4.21
N ALA A 596 8.08 0.98 3.11
CA ALA A 596 9.11 2.01 3.02
C ALA A 596 8.54 3.43 3.24
N CYS A 597 7.26 3.68 2.96
CA CYS A 597 6.62 4.95 3.29
C CYS A 597 6.69 5.33 4.78
N SER A 598 6.77 4.33 5.68
CA SER A 598 6.90 4.54 7.12
C SER A 598 8.35 4.49 7.62
N ALA A 599 9.32 4.34 6.72
CA ALA A 599 10.74 4.34 7.05
C ALA A 599 11.30 5.76 7.20
N GLY A 600 12.51 5.87 7.76
CA GLY A 600 13.29 7.10 7.69
C GLY A 600 13.74 7.39 6.25
N GLY A 601 13.81 8.67 5.87
CA GLY A 601 14.38 9.06 4.58
C GLY A 601 15.87 8.76 4.46
N LEU A 602 16.43 8.97 3.27
CA LEU A 602 17.86 8.77 2.96
C LEU A 602 18.75 9.71 3.77
N THR A 603 18.23 10.86 4.19
CA THR A 603 18.92 11.86 5.00
C THR A 603 18.20 12.06 6.33
N ALA A 604 18.95 12.36 7.38
CA ALA A 604 18.37 12.60 8.70
C ALA A 604 17.47 13.85 8.66
N GLY A 605 16.22 13.72 9.14
CA GLY A 605 15.24 14.81 9.09
C GLY A 605 14.49 14.94 7.77
N SER A 606 14.74 14.05 6.80
CA SER A 606 13.90 13.84 5.62
C SER A 606 12.68 12.96 5.94
N GLN A 607 11.70 13.02 5.06
CA GLN A 607 10.55 12.12 5.01
C GLN A 607 10.51 11.45 3.64
N VAL A 608 10.19 10.15 3.65
CA VAL A 608 9.88 9.42 2.43
C VAL A 608 8.62 10.01 1.81
N ARG A 609 8.70 10.45 0.55
CA ARG A 609 7.56 10.96 -0.22
C ARG A 609 7.01 9.93 -1.18
N MET A 610 7.85 9.02 -1.64
CA MET A 610 7.48 7.96 -2.55
C MET A 610 8.45 6.78 -2.43
N ALA A 611 8.02 5.60 -2.85
CA ALA A 611 8.86 4.43 -2.92
C ALA A 611 8.62 3.68 -4.24
N GLN A 612 9.70 3.37 -4.95
CA GLN A 612 9.70 2.66 -6.23
C GLN A 612 9.76 1.14 -6.01
N TYR A 613 9.03 0.39 -6.81
CA TYR A 613 9.13 -1.06 -6.93
C TYR A 613 9.03 -1.49 -8.40
N VAL A 614 9.61 -2.65 -8.72
CA VAL A 614 9.71 -3.15 -10.10
C VAL A 614 8.73 -4.30 -10.34
N VAL A 615 8.01 -4.22 -11.46
CA VAL A 615 7.09 -5.26 -11.97
C VAL A 615 7.48 -5.59 -13.41
N GLY A 616 8.03 -6.78 -13.64
CA GLY A 616 8.58 -7.15 -14.94
C GLY A 616 9.72 -6.21 -15.34
N ASN A 617 9.48 -5.42 -16.39
CA ASN A 617 10.40 -4.40 -16.91
C ASN A 617 9.89 -2.97 -16.73
N GLN A 618 8.94 -2.76 -15.81
CA GLN A 618 8.31 -1.49 -15.54
C GLN A 618 8.51 -1.09 -14.08
N ASP A 619 8.74 0.20 -13.89
CA ASP A 619 8.94 0.82 -12.59
C ASP A 619 7.65 1.52 -12.16
N TYR A 620 7.25 1.25 -10.93
CA TYR A 620 6.01 1.76 -10.33
C TYR A 620 6.32 2.40 -9.00
N ASP A 621 5.49 3.37 -8.62
CA ASP A 621 5.69 4.16 -7.40
C ASP A 621 4.49 4.12 -6.48
N VAL A 622 4.75 4.10 -5.19
CA VAL A 622 3.75 4.34 -4.14
C VAL A 622 3.90 5.76 -3.62
N SER A 623 2.84 6.56 -3.64
CA SER A 623 2.83 7.83 -2.90
C SER A 623 2.83 7.56 -1.40
N CYS A 624 3.74 8.22 -0.68
CA CYS A 624 3.78 8.25 0.77
C CYS A 624 3.22 9.56 1.34
N VAL A 625 2.44 10.29 0.54
CA VAL A 625 1.81 11.58 0.90
C VAL A 625 0.45 11.79 0.25
#